data_AF-A0A2V7H0N9-F1
#
_entry.id   AF-A0A2V7H0N9-F1
#
_cell.length_a   1.000
_cell.length_b   1.000
_cell.length_c   1.000
_cell.angle_alpha   90.00
_cell.angle_beta   90.00
_cell.angle_gamma   90.00
#
_symmetry.space_group_name_H-M   'P 1'
#
loop_
_entity.id
_entity.type
_entity.pdbx_description
1 polymer ?
#
loop_
_entity_poly.entity_id
_entity_poly.type
_entity_poly.pdbx_seq_one_letter_code
_entity_poly.pdbx_strand_id
1 'polypeptide(L)'
;MRPYLLLAALGVVLVIVVAVFGGRPAAIGGAAALVAQLAAVALLRPAMQAPQPLFMARWLGGMGVRVLALGAVLAVAATHRAALPPLPASLGFLGVLLPLLFLETRFLR
;
A
#
# COMPACT_ATOMS: atom_id res chain seq x y z
N MET A 1 -10.20 16.32 -3.23
CA MET A 1 -8.85 16.41 -2.62
C MET A 1 -8.83 15.96 -1.17
N ARG A 2 -9.82 16.35 -0.34
CA ARG A 2 -9.95 15.90 1.08
C ARG A 2 -9.78 14.38 1.33
N PRO A 3 -10.37 13.45 0.57
CA PRO A 3 -10.24 12.02 0.88
C PRO A 3 -8.82 11.48 0.65
N TYR A 4 -8.07 12.02 -0.32
CA TYR A 4 -6.67 11.63 -0.55
C TYR A 4 -5.76 12.05 0.59
N LEU A 5 -5.97 13.26 1.12
CA LEU A 5 -5.21 13.77 2.25
C LEU A 5 -5.47 12.93 3.50
N LEU A 6 -6.71 12.50 3.73
CA LEU A 6 -7.04 11.62 4.85
C LEU A 6 -6.42 10.23 4.69
N LEU A 7 -6.49 9.64 3.49
CA LEU A 7 -5.87 8.34 3.21
C LEU A 7 -4.34 8.39 3.33
N ALA A 8 -3.72 9.46 2.84
CA ALA A 8 -2.29 9.69 2.98
C ALA A 8 -1.89 9.94 4.44
N ALA A 9 -2.61 10.81 5.16
CA ALA A 9 -2.33 11.09 6.57
C ALA A 9 -2.47 9.84 7.44
N LEU A 10 -3.53 9.07 7.25
CA LEU A 10 -3.70 7.81 7.96
C LEU A 10 -2.61 6.81 7.59
N GLY A 11 -2.27 6.72 6.30
CA GLY A 11 -1.15 5.92 5.84
C GLY A 11 0.16 6.28 6.54
N VAL A 12 0.46 7.57 6.66
CA VAL A 12 1.64 8.06 7.38
C VAL A 12 1.59 7.65 8.86
N VAL A 13 0.44 7.80 9.52
CA VAL A 13 0.26 7.36 10.91
C VAL A 13 0.52 5.85 11.05
N LEU A 14 -0.02 5.03 10.15
CA LEU A 14 0.20 3.59 10.15
C LEU A 14 1.67 3.24 9.92
N VAL A 15 2.36 3.94 9.01
CA VAL A 15 3.81 3.78 8.78
C VAL A 15 4.60 4.08 10.05
N ILE A 16 4.27 5.16 10.76
CA ILE A 16 4.91 5.51 12.04
C ILE A 16 4.66 4.41 13.06
N VAL A 17 3.42 3.93 13.19
CA VAL A 17 3.07 2.85 14.12
C VAL A 17 3.89 1.60 13.83
N VAL A 18 3.93 1.10 12.59
CA VAL A 18 4.72 -0.10 12.27
C VAL A 18 6.22 0.14 12.42
N ALA A 19 6.72 1.36 12.19
CA ALA A 19 8.11 1.73 12.41
C ALA A 19 8.50 1.70 13.90
N VAL A 20 7.60 2.12 14.79
CA VAL A 20 7.83 2.06 16.25
C VAL A 20 7.98 0.60 16.72
N PHE A 21 7.19 -0.32 16.18
CA PHE A 21 7.25 -1.74 16.60
C PHE A 21 8.30 -2.58 15.86
N GLY A 22 8.52 -2.34 14.57
CA GLY A 22 9.37 -3.17 13.71
C GLY A 22 10.62 -2.46 13.17
N GLY A 23 10.89 -1.24 13.64
CA GLY A 23 12.05 -0.44 13.26
C GLY A 23 12.06 0.00 11.80
N ARG A 24 13.26 0.38 11.33
CA ARG A 24 13.50 0.83 9.96
C ARG A 24 13.00 -0.15 8.87
N PRO A 25 13.17 -1.48 8.99
CA PRO A 25 12.69 -2.39 7.96
C PRO A 25 11.16 -2.38 7.82
N ALA A 26 10.42 -2.32 8.94
CA ALA A 26 8.97 -2.19 8.93
C ALA A 26 8.52 -0.83 8.37
N ALA A 27 9.26 0.24 8.65
CA ALA A 27 9.01 1.55 8.05
C ALA A 27 9.13 1.52 6.52
N ILE A 28 10.15 0.85 5.99
CA ILE A 28 10.37 0.70 4.53
C ILE A 28 9.21 -0.09 3.90
N GLY A 29 8.85 -1.23 4.49
CA GLY A 29 7.72 -2.02 4.03
C GLY A 29 6.40 -1.25 4.07
N GLY A 30 6.13 -0.57 5.17
CA GLY A 30 4.93 0.26 5.34
C GLY A 30 4.87 1.42 4.35
N ALA A 31 6.00 2.12 4.12
CA ALA A 31 6.07 3.20 3.16
C ALA A 31 5.83 2.71 1.72
N ALA A 32 6.38 1.54 1.37
CA ALA A 32 6.12 0.90 0.08
C ALA A 32 4.62 0.56 -0.09
N ALA A 33 3.97 0.04 0.96
CA ALA A 33 2.53 -0.20 0.96
C ALA A 33 1.72 1.09 0.75
N LEU A 34 2.09 2.17 1.43
CA LEU A 34 1.42 3.47 1.28
C LEU A 34 1.54 4.01 -0.15
N VAL A 35 2.73 4.00 -0.73
CA VAL A 35 2.95 4.44 -2.12
C VAL A 35 2.14 3.58 -3.10
N ALA A 36 2.16 2.25 -2.93
CA ALA A 36 1.39 1.33 -3.76
C ALA A 36 -0.12 1.58 -3.65
N GLN A 37 -0.61 1.84 -2.44
CA GLN A 37 -2.02 2.14 -2.20
C GLN A 37 -2.43 3.46 -2.86
N LEU A 38 -1.63 4.52 -2.73
CA LEU A 38 -1.91 5.81 -3.37
C LEU A 38 -1.92 5.70 -4.90
N ALA A 39 -0.97 4.94 -5.46
CA ALA A 39 -0.92 4.67 -6.89
C ALA A 39 -2.15 3.88 -7.37
N ALA A 40 -2.58 2.86 -6.61
CA ALA A 40 -3.78 2.09 -6.93
C ALA A 40 -5.06 2.95 -6.89
N VAL A 41 -5.21 3.81 -5.88
CA VAL A 41 -6.35 4.74 -5.79
C VAL A 41 -6.30 5.77 -6.92
N ALA A 42 -5.13 6.28 -7.28
CA ALA A 42 -4.95 7.19 -8.41
C ALA A 42 -5.35 6.53 -9.76
N LEU A 43 -5.08 5.24 -9.92
CA LEU A 43 -5.46 4.46 -11.10
C LEU A 43 -6.96 4.17 -11.18
N LEU A 44 -7.60 3.87 -10.03
CA LEU A 44 -9.00 3.46 -9.95
C LEU A 44 -9.96 4.65 -10.03
N ARG A 45 -9.61 5.79 -9.41
CA ARG A 45 -10.50 6.96 -9.27
C ARG A 45 -11.12 7.48 -10.58
N PRO A 46 -10.39 7.59 -11.71
CA PRO A 46 -10.98 8.06 -12.97
C PRO A 46 -12.06 7.12 -13.53
N ALA A 47 -12.02 5.84 -13.13
CA ALA A 47 -12.90 4.80 -13.65
C ALA A 47 -14.07 4.45 -12.72
N MET A 48 -14.28 5.20 -11.63
CA MET A 48 -15.37 4.92 -10.67
C MET A 48 -16.78 5.00 -11.28
N GLN A 49 -16.97 5.79 -12.33
CA GLN A 49 -18.23 5.88 -13.08
C GLN A 49 -18.14 5.23 -14.46
N ALA A 50 -17.05 4.52 -14.74
CA ALA A 50 -16.86 3.88 -16.03
C ALA A 50 -17.74 2.63 -16.15
N PRO A 51 -18.02 2.18 -17.39
CA PRO A 51 -18.62 0.88 -17.64
C PRO A 51 -17.83 -0.23 -16.95
N GLN A 52 -18.54 -1.25 -16.47
CA GLN A 52 -18.01 -2.35 -15.67
C GLN A 52 -16.70 -2.99 -16.18
N PRO A 53 -16.47 -3.24 -17.50
CA PRO A 53 -15.20 -3.80 -17.96
C PRO A 53 -14.01 -2.84 -17.76
N LEU A 54 -14.21 -1.53 -17.93
CA LEU A 54 -13.14 -0.53 -17.75
C LEU A 54 -12.82 -0.34 -16.26
N PHE A 55 -13.84 -0.36 -15.41
CA PHE A 55 -13.66 -0.37 -13.96
C PHE A 55 -12.84 -1.59 -13.52
N MET A 56 -13.21 -2.78 -13.99
CA MET A 56 -12.52 -4.03 -13.64
C MET A 56 -11.05 -4.02 -14.07
N ALA A 57 -10.75 -3.52 -15.27
CA ALA A 57 -9.37 -3.41 -15.75
C ALA A 57 -8.51 -2.48 -14.87
N ARG A 58 -9.07 -1.35 -14.41
CA ARG A 58 -8.35 -0.43 -13.51
C ARG A 58 -8.23 -0.95 -12.09
N TRP A 59 -9.25 -1.66 -11.61
CA TRP A 59 -9.20 -2.35 -10.33
C TRP A 59 -8.13 -3.46 -10.32
N LEU A 60 -8.09 -4.30 -11.36
CA LEU A 60 -7.03 -5.29 -11.55
C LEU A 60 -5.65 -4.64 -11.64
N GLY A 61 -5.53 -3.50 -12.32
CA GLY A 61 -4.31 -2.71 -12.34
C GLY A 61 -3.87 -2.27 -10.93
N GLY A 62 -4.81 -1.82 -10.09
CA GLY A 62 -4.53 -1.46 -8.70
C GLY A 62 -4.09 -2.65 -7.85
N MET A 63 -4.70 -3.83 -8.05
CA MET A 63 -4.24 -5.08 -7.43
C MET A 63 -2.84 -5.47 -7.90
N GLY A 64 -2.56 -5.33 -9.20
CA GLY A 64 -1.24 -5.55 -9.78
C GLY A 64 -0.17 -4.68 -9.14
N VAL A 65 -0.41 -3.37 -8.98
CA VAL A 65 0.52 -2.44 -8.32
C VAL A 65 0.86 -2.90 -6.90
N ARG A 66 -0.12 -3.36 -6.13
CA ARG A 66 0.10 -3.84 -4.75
C ARG A 66 0.94 -5.11 -4.70
N VAL A 67 0.63 -6.07 -5.56
CA VAL A 67 1.39 -7.34 -5.67
C VAL A 67 2.82 -7.06 -6.11
N LEU A 68 3.02 -6.19 -7.11
CA LEU A 68 4.35 -5.79 -7.57
C LEU A 68 5.15 -5.10 -6.48
N ALA A 69 4.53 -4.21 -5.70
CA ALA A 69 5.20 -3.54 -4.60
C ALA A 69 5.62 -4.53 -3.50
N LEU A 70 4.74 -5.47 -3.12
CA LEU A 70 5.09 -6.52 -2.18
C LEU A 70 6.22 -7.41 -2.73
N GLY A 71 6.12 -7.82 -3.99
CA GLY A 71 7.15 -8.62 -4.66
C GLY A 71 8.50 -7.91 -4.69
N ALA A 72 8.52 -6.59 -4.94
CA ALA A 72 9.74 -5.79 -4.90
C ALA A 72 10.34 -5.71 -3.49
N VAL A 73 9.52 -5.46 -2.45
CA VAL A 73 9.98 -5.46 -1.06
C VAL A 73 10.58 -6.81 -0.68
N LEU A 74 9.92 -7.91 -1.05
CA LEU A 74 10.39 -9.26 -0.78
C LEU A 74 11.68 -9.59 -1.55
N ALA A 75 11.78 -9.21 -2.82
CA ALA A 75 12.99 -9.43 -3.61
C ALA A 75 14.20 -8.68 -3.05
N VAL A 76 14.00 -7.42 -2.64
CA VAL A 76 15.05 -6.61 -2.00
C VAL A 76 15.42 -7.19 -0.65
N ALA A 77 14.44 -7.56 0.18
CA ALA A 77 14.70 -8.16 1.49
C ALA A 77 15.38 -9.53 1.38
N ALA A 78 15.05 -10.32 0.36
CA ALA A 78 15.67 -11.63 0.13
C ALA A 78 17.14 -11.52 -0.29
N THR A 79 17.50 -10.48 -1.04
CA THR A 79 18.87 -10.21 -1.52
C THR A 79 19.72 -9.44 -0.52
N HIS A 80 19.11 -8.57 0.31
CA HIS A 80 19.81 -7.69 1.26
C HIS A 80 19.37 -7.96 2.71
N ARG A 81 19.26 -9.23 3.11
CA ARG A 81 18.70 -9.65 4.41
C ARG A 81 19.33 -8.98 5.64
N ALA A 82 20.64 -8.70 5.59
CA ALA A 82 21.35 -8.03 6.68
C ALA A 82 20.91 -6.58 6.89
N ALA A 83 20.56 -5.87 5.81
CA ALA A 83 20.12 -4.48 5.85
C ALA A 83 18.59 -4.36 5.94
N LEU A 84 17.86 -5.30 5.34
CA LEU A 84 16.41 -5.35 5.31
C LEU A 84 15.91 -6.76 5.65
N PRO A 85 15.77 -7.08 6.95
CA PRO A 85 15.17 -8.33 7.39
C PRO A 85 13.77 -8.50 6.76
N PRO A 86 13.46 -9.66 6.14
CA PRO A 86 12.24 -9.83 5.37
C PRO A 86 10.97 -9.84 6.22
N LEU A 87 11.05 -10.36 7.44
CA LEU A 87 9.88 -10.50 8.30
C LEU A 87 9.35 -9.14 8.79
N PRO A 88 10.16 -8.25 9.40
CA PRO A 88 9.66 -6.93 9.80
C PRO A 88 9.25 -6.08 8.60
N ALA A 89 9.95 -6.17 7.45
CA ALA A 89 9.56 -5.46 6.23
C ALA A 89 8.19 -5.92 5.69
N SER A 90 7.95 -7.23 5.64
CA SER A 90 6.67 -7.78 5.19
C SER A 90 5.53 -7.44 6.16
N LEU A 91 5.78 -7.52 7.47
CA LEU A 91 4.80 -7.14 8.49
C LEU A 91 4.49 -5.64 8.44
N GLY A 92 5.48 -4.78 8.22
CA GLY A 92 5.27 -3.36 8.02
C GLY A 92 4.41 -3.07 6.78
N PHE A 93 4.69 -3.76 5.67
CA PHE A 93 3.89 -3.65 4.45
C PHE A 93 2.42 -4.07 4.68
N LEU A 94 2.19 -5.25 5.25
CA LEU A 94 0.85 -5.77 5.51
C LEU A 94 0.09 -4.94 6.56
N GLY A 95 0.79 -4.52 7.62
CA GLY A 95 0.23 -3.70 8.70
C GLY A 95 -0.26 -2.33 8.24
N VAL A 96 0.30 -1.79 7.15
CA VAL A 96 -0.18 -0.56 6.52
C VAL A 96 -1.21 -0.86 5.43
N LEU A 97 -0.98 -1.87 4.59
CA LEU A 97 -1.85 -2.14 3.44
C LEU A 97 -3.25 -2.62 3.87
N LEU A 98 -3.35 -3.53 4.82
CA LEU A 98 -4.64 -4.14 5.20
C LEU A 98 -5.63 -3.11 5.76
N PRO A 99 -5.26 -2.23 6.71
CA PRO A 99 -6.18 -1.17 7.17
C PRO A 99 -6.56 -0.19 6.06
N LEU A 100 -5.62 0.16 5.18
CA LEU A 100 -5.90 1.08 4.08
C LEU A 100 -6.85 0.49 3.04
N LEU A 101 -6.73 -0.81 2.73
CA LEU A 101 -7.68 -1.54 1.86
C LEU A 101 -9.09 -1.53 2.44
N PHE A 102 -9.23 -1.76 3.75
CA PHE A 102 -10.53 -1.72 4.41
C PHE A 102 -11.18 -0.34 4.28
N LEU A 103 -10.39 0.72 4.47
CA LEU A 103 -10.88 2.09 4.41
C LEU A 103 -11.10 2.61 2.99
N GLU A 104 -10.39 2.09 2.01
CA GLU A 104 -10.58 2.42 0.59
C GLU A 104 -12.05 2.21 0.17
N THR A 105 -12.68 1.12 0.62
CA THR A 105 -14.11 0.87 0.34
C THR A 105 -15.05 1.96 0.89
N ARG A 106 -14.64 2.66 1.95
CA ARG A 106 -15.40 3.76 2.54
C ARG A 106 -15.11 5.10 1.87
N PHE A 107 -13.90 5.30 1.34
CA PHE A 107 -13.51 6.52 0.62
C PHE A 107 -13.96 6.55 -0.85
N LEU A 108 -14.27 5.38 -1.42
CA LEU A 108 -14.77 5.23 -2.79
C LEU A 108 -16.31 5.14 -2.88
N ARG A 109 -17.04 5.21 -1.76
CA ARG A 109 -18.49 5.47 -1.76
C ARG A 109 -18.75 6.96 -1.85
#